data_AF-A0A7V9MTW2-F1
#
_entry.id   AF-A0A7V9MTW2-F1
#
_cell.length_a   1.000
_cell.length_b   1.000
_cell.length_c   1.000
_cell.angle_alpha   90.00
_cell.angle_beta   90.00
_cell.angle_gamma   90.00
#
_symmetry.space_group_name_H-M   'P 1'
#
loop_
_entity.id
_entity.type
_entity.pdbx_description
1 polymer ?
#
loop_
_entity_poly.entity_id
_entity_poly.type
_entity_poly.pdbx_seq_one_letter_code
_entity_poly.pdbx_strand_id
1 'polypeptide(L)' 'MQITVGIITISDRATSGEYEDLGGPALHAEAEKRGWRVAAEAIIPDEIARIQEAIRSFAQQGYGLILT' A
#
# COMPACT_ATOMS: atom_id res chain seq x y z
N MET A 1 13.24 5.50 15.10
CA MET A 1 12.21 4.46 15.36
C MET A 1 11.92 3.81 14.01
N GLN A 2 12.11 2.49 13.87
CA GLN A 2 11.92 1.82 12.58
C GLN A 2 10.45 1.43 12.43
N ILE A 3 9.69 2.19 11.64
CA ILE A 3 8.30 1.87 11.31
C ILE A 3 8.31 0.91 10.12
N THR A 4 7.57 -0.19 10.22
CA THR A 4 7.32 -1.09 9.10
C THR A 4 6.03 -0.68 8.41
N VAL A 5 6.07 -0.42 7.11
CA VAL A 5 4.99 0.18 6.32
C VAL A 5 4.49 -0.82 5.28
N GLY A 6 3.17 -0.90 5.14
CA GLY A 6 2.52 -1.50 3.97
C GLY A 6 1.86 -0.43 3.11
N ILE A 7 1.98 -0.51 1.79
CA ILE A 7 1.36 0.44 0.85
C ILE A 7 0.28 -0.30 0.04
N ILE A 8 -0.90 0.29 -0.07
CA ILE A 8 -2.04 -0.29 -0.81
C ILE A 8 -2.58 0.76 -1.78
N THR A 9 -2.24 0.66 -3.06
CA THR A 9 -2.84 1.49 -4.09
C THR A 9 -4.26 0.98 -4.38
N ILE A 10 -5.26 1.86 -4.22
CA ILE A 10 -6.67 1.56 -4.50
C ILE A 10 -7.06 2.28 -5.79
N SER A 11 -7.26 1.52 -6.87
CA SER A 11 -7.66 2.07 -8.18
C SER A 11 -8.06 0.95 -9.13
N ASP A 12 -9.28 1.02 -9.65
CA ASP A 12 -9.74 0.13 -10.73
C ASP A 12 -8.83 0.21 -11.96
N ARG A 13 -8.41 1.43 -12.32
CA ARG A 13 -7.56 1.67 -13.51
C ARG A 13 -6.14 1.13 -13.34
N ALA A 14 -5.60 1.22 -12.12
CA ALA A 14 -4.28 0.65 -11.83
C ALA A 14 -4.35 -0.88 -11.79
N THR A 15 -5.42 -1.43 -11.23
CA THR A 15 -5.67 -2.88 -11.19
C THR A 15 -5.91 -3.45 -12.58
N SER A 16 -6.60 -2.73 -13.47
CA SER A 16 -6.87 -3.16 -14.86
C SER A 16 -5.70 -2.93 -15.81
N GLY A 17 -4.65 -2.22 -15.39
CA GLY A 17 -3.48 -1.89 -16.21
C GLY A 17 -3.70 -0.75 -17.21
N GLU A 18 -4.86 -0.07 -17.16
CA GLU A 18 -5.15 1.14 -17.95
C GLU A 18 -4.34 2.35 -17.49
N TYR A 19 -3.83 2.30 -16.26
CA TYR A 19 -3.06 3.34 -15.62
C TYR A 19 -1.90 2.73 -14.84
N GLU A 20 -0.70 3.28 -15.00
CA GLU A 20 0.45 2.89 -14.17
C GLU A 20 0.34 3.56 -12.81
N ASP A 21 0.47 2.78 -11.73
CA ASP A 21 0.48 3.32 -10.37
C ASP A 21 1.69 4.23 -10.15
N LEU A 22 1.43 5.53 -9.96
CA LEU A 22 2.44 6.52 -9.57
C LEU A 22 2.41 6.83 -8.06
N GLY A 23 1.31 6.50 -7.38
CA GLY A 23 1.10 6.80 -5.98
C GLY A 23 1.90 5.87 -5.07
N GLY A 24 1.81 4.56 -5.31
CA GLY A 24 2.57 3.54 -4.58
C GLY A 24 4.08 3.82 -4.57
N PRO A 25 4.72 3.99 -5.75
CA PRO A 25 6.14 4.33 -5.84
C PRO A 25 6.50 5.65 -5.15
N ALA A 26 5.64 6.67 -5.21
CA ALA A 26 5.88 7.94 -4.54
C ALA A 26 5.85 7.81 -3.00
N LEU A 27 4.92 7.03 -2.47
CA LEU A 27 4.83 6.72 -1.04
C LEU A 27 6.02 5.87 -0.57
N HIS A 28 6.46 4.92 -1.39
CA HIS A 28 7.65 4.11 -1.09
C HIS A 28 8.89 4.99 -0.95
N ALA A 29 9.16 5.84 -1.95
CA ALA A 29 10.30 6.75 -1.92
C ALA A 29 10.25 7.72 -0.72
N GLU A 30 9.07 8.18 -0.32
CA GLU A 30 8.92 9.06 0.84
C GLU A 30 9.10 8.31 2.17
N ALA A 31 8.63 7.06 2.27
CA ALA A 31 8.87 6.20 3.42
C ALA A 31 10.36 5.91 3.60
N GLU A 32 11.08 5.61 2.52
CA GLU A 32 12.53 5.40 2.56
C GLU A 32 13.28 6.66 3.00
N LYS A 33 12.92 7.84 2.50
CA LYS A 33 13.50 9.12 2.93
C LYS A 33 13.33 9.39 4.43
N ARG A 34 12.24 8.89 5.01
CA ARG A 34 11.94 8.99 6.46
C ARG A 34 12.62 7.90 7.29
N GLY A 35 13.37 6.99 6.66
CA GLY A 35 14.00 5.86 7.32
C GLY A 35 13.02 4.78 7.76
N TRP A 36 11.83 4.73 7.15
CA TRP A 36 10.85 3.67 7.37
C TRP A 36 11.14 2.49 6.43
N ARG A 37 10.73 1.29 6.83
CA ARG A 37 10.90 0.07 6.04
C ARG A 37 9.58 -0.27 5.36
N VAL A 38 9.50 -0.15 4.04
CA VAL A 38 8.36 -0.72 3.29
C VAL A 38 8.54 -2.23 3.22
N ALA A 39 7.54 -2.96 3.72
CA ALA A 39 7.58 -4.43 3.82
C ALA A 39 6.67 -5.13 2.82
N ALA A 40 5.64 -4.45 2.32
CA ALA A 40 4.77 -4.94 1.26
C ALA A 40 4.07 -3.80 0.54
N GLU A 41 3.70 -4.09 -0.70
CA GLU A 41 2.94 -3.22 -1.58
C GLU A 41 1.83 -4.05 -2.24
N ALA A 42 0.67 -3.45 -2.47
CA ALA A 42 -0.45 -4.09 -3.14
C ALA A 42 -1.19 -3.06 -4.02
N ILE A 43 -1.73 -3.51 -5.15
CA ILE A 43 -2.66 -2.74 -6.00
C ILE A 43 -3.99 -3.50 -6.00
N ILE A 44 -5.09 -2.83 -5.67
CA ILE A 44 -6.42 -3.43 -5.55
C ILE A 44 -7.50 -2.53 -6.20
N PRO A 45 -8.65 -3.09 -6.62
CA PRO A 45 -9.73 -2.31 -7.21
C PRO A 45 -10.51 -1.53 -6.14
N ASP A 46 -11.38 -0.61 -6.58
CA ASP A 46 -12.26 0.24 -5.77
C ASP A 46 -13.46 -0.54 -5.18
N GLU A 47 -13.17 -1.70 -4.60
CA GLU A 47 -14.16 -2.61 -4.02
C GLU A 47 -14.02 -2.68 -2.50
N ILE A 48 -15.09 -2.33 -1.77
CA ILE A 48 -15.10 -2.32 -0.29
C ILE A 48 -14.58 -3.63 0.30
N ALA A 49 -14.97 -4.78 -0.26
CA ALA A 49 -14.54 -6.09 0.21
C ALA A 49 -13.02 -6.27 0.06
N ARG A 50 -12.45 -5.88 -1.08
CA ARG A 50 -11.02 -5.99 -1.37
C ARG A 50 -10.19 -5.05 -0.51
N ILE A 51 -10.68 -3.81 -0.29
CA ILE A 51 -10.04 -2.83 0.61
C ILE A 51 -9.97 -3.38 2.04
N GLN A 52 -11.09 -3.90 2.55
CA GLN A 52 -11.14 -4.47 3.89
C GLN A 52 -10.20 -5.68 4.05
N GLU A 53 -10.15 -6.55 3.04
CA GLU A 53 -9.27 -7.72 3.04
C GLU A 53 -7.80 -7.32 3.06
N ALA A 54 -7.38 -6.39 2.20
CA ALA A 54 -6.00 -5.93 2.11
C ALA A 54 -5.54 -5.25 3.41
N ILE A 55 -6.33 -4.31 3.95
CA ILE A 55 -6.01 -3.63 5.21
C ILE A 55 -5.91 -4.61 6.37
N ARG A 56 -6.87 -5.55 6.49
CA ARG A 56 -6.83 -6.58 7.55
C ARG A 56 -5.62 -7.50 7.40
N SER A 57 -5.27 -7.90 6.18
CA SER A 57 -4.10 -8.71 5.89
C SER A 57 -2.81 -8.00 6.33
N PHE A 58 -2.65 -6.73 5.99
CA PHE A 58 -1.47 -5.94 6.37
C PHE A 58 -1.40 -5.70 7.88
N ALA A 59 -2.55 -5.48 8.53
CA ALA A 59 -2.64 -5.37 9.98
C ALA A 59 -2.27 -6.70 10.68
N GLN A 60 -2.73 -7.85 10.17
CA GLN A 60 -2.39 -9.18 10.70
C GLN A 60 -0.90 -9.51 10.55
N GLN A 61 -0.25 -8.99 9.51
CA GLN A 61 1.19 -9.09 9.29
C GLN A 61 2.01 -8.17 10.22
N GLY A 62 1.36 -7.33 11.03
CA GLY A 62 2.00 -6.50 12.03
C GLY A 62 2.67 -5.23 11.49
N TYR A 63 2.26 -4.75 10.31
CA TYR A 63 2.75 -3.47 9.79
C TYR A 63 2.25 -2.32 10.67
N GLY A 64 3.19 -1.47 11.12
CA GLY A 64 2.91 -0.39 12.06
C GLY A 64 2.25 0.84 11.42
N LEU A 65 2.27 0.93 10.09
CA LEU A 65 1.60 1.96 9.31
C LEU A 65 1.13 1.35 7.98
N ILE A 66 -0.11 1.65 7.59
CA ILE A 66 -0.67 1.31 6.28
C ILE A 66 -0.97 2.61 5.56
N LEU A 67 -0.44 2.79 4.36
CA LEU A 67 -0.69 3.94 3.50
C LEU A 67 -1.52 3.48 2.30
N THR A 68 -2.58 4.22 1.97
CA THR A 68 -3.49 3.94 0.86
C THR A 68 -3.52 5.11 -0.11
#